data_AF-A0A8H8D0V0-F1
#
_entry.id   AF-A0A8H8D0V0-F1
#
_cell.length_a   1.000
_cell.length_b   1.000
_cell.length_c   1.000
_cell.angle_alpha   90.00
_cell.angle_beta   90.00
_cell.angle_gamma   90.00
#
_symmetry.space_group_name_H-M   'P 1'
#
loop_
_entity.id
_entity.type
_entity.pdbx_description
1 polymer ?
#
loop_
_entity_poly.entity_id
_entity_poly.type
_entity_poly.pdbx_seq_one_letter_code
_entity_poly.pdbx_strand_id
1 'polypeptide(L)'
;MDSLQRGPEGQSIGPFADEDLADFSATGDSLSRIGPCISSEEYFIASTQLTLDLIMREERYTQRPVDVYLIHRFLLDSMPKFISSYHAVNDGRFYLKHADDNGGHILVDDDYNITGIIDWEWAYAASKAVAFNCPVFLLPY
;
A
#
# COMPACT_ATOMS: atom_id res chain seq x y z
N MET A 1 18.24 11.32 8.34
CA MET A 1 18.92 11.70 7.08
C MET A 1 18.20 10.95 6.00
N ASP A 2 17.27 11.60 5.32
CA ASP A 2 16.45 10.96 4.28
C ASP A 2 17.33 10.59 3.10
N SER A 3 17.50 9.28 2.89
CA SER A 3 18.22 8.74 1.75
C SER A 3 17.35 8.88 0.50
N LEU A 4 17.45 10.03 -0.16
CA LEU A 4 16.82 10.27 -1.46
C LEU A 4 17.38 9.28 -2.48
N GLN A 5 16.51 8.49 -3.11
CA GLN A 5 16.92 7.64 -4.23
C GLN A 5 16.99 8.44 -5.52
N ARG A 6 17.84 8.02 -6.46
CA ARG A 6 17.92 8.64 -7.79
C ARG A 6 17.07 7.84 -8.77
N GLY A 7 16.12 8.53 -9.39
CA GLY A 7 15.37 8.04 -10.53
C GLY A 7 16.22 7.93 -11.79
N PRO A 8 15.68 7.31 -12.86
CA PRO A 8 16.40 7.03 -14.10
C PRO A 8 16.96 8.27 -14.81
N GLU A 9 16.42 9.46 -14.55
CA GLU A 9 16.92 10.75 -15.10
C GLU A 9 17.64 11.62 -14.05
N GLY A 10 18.05 11.03 -12.92
CA GLY A 10 18.70 11.76 -11.84
C GLY A 10 17.76 12.58 -10.96
N GLN A 11 16.44 12.46 -11.11
CA GLN A 11 15.47 13.02 -10.17
C GLN A 11 15.61 12.35 -8.80
N SER A 12 15.45 13.11 -7.71
CA SER A 12 15.35 12.55 -6.38
C SER A 12 13.95 12.00 -6.13
N ILE A 13 13.84 10.71 -5.81
CA ILE A 13 12.61 10.05 -5.37
C ILE A 13 12.57 10.13 -3.84
N GLY A 14 11.49 10.69 -3.31
CA GLY A 14 11.24 10.81 -1.88
C GLY A 14 10.43 9.64 -1.31
N PRO A 15 10.15 9.66 0.00
CA PRO A 15 9.26 8.71 0.67
C PRO A 15 7.84 8.73 0.10
N PHE A 16 7.03 7.72 0.46
CA PHE A 16 5.63 7.66 0.02
C PHE A 16 4.82 8.86 0.55
N ALA A 17 3.96 9.41 -0.32
CA ALA A 17 3.05 10.51 0.02
C ALA A 17 1.70 9.95 0.50
N ASP A 18 1.75 9.14 1.56
CA ASP A 18 0.59 8.46 2.14
C ASP A 18 0.60 8.67 3.67
N GLU A 19 -0.53 9.08 4.23
CA GLU A 19 -0.70 9.31 5.66
C GLU A 19 -0.57 8.01 6.46
N ASP A 20 -0.99 6.88 5.87
CA ASP A 20 -0.89 5.57 6.53
C ASP A 20 0.54 5.04 6.60
N LEU A 21 1.47 5.65 5.86
CA LEU A 21 2.89 5.30 5.82
C LEU A 21 3.77 6.33 6.53
N ALA A 22 3.17 7.16 7.37
CA ALA A 22 3.85 8.20 8.14
C ALA A 22 3.86 7.89 9.65
N ASP A 23 4.91 8.33 10.33
CA ASP A 23 5.09 8.24 11.78
C ASP A 23 5.44 9.63 12.32
N PHE A 24 4.78 10.04 13.40
CA PHE A 24 5.05 11.30 14.09
C PHE A 24 5.98 11.04 15.28
N SER A 25 6.89 11.98 15.56
CA SER A 25 7.60 11.92 16.84
C SER A 25 6.61 11.99 18.00
N ALA A 26 7.01 11.45 19.16
CA ALA A 26 6.21 11.55 20.38
C ALA A 26 5.82 13.00 20.77
N THR A 27 6.55 14.01 20.28
CA THR A 27 6.23 15.44 20.49
C THR A 27 5.40 16.05 19.36
N GLY A 28 5.23 15.36 18.23
CA GLY A 28 4.54 15.84 17.03
C GLY A 28 5.35 16.81 16.16
N ASP A 29 6.59 17.14 16.56
CA ASP A 29 7.40 18.17 15.89
C ASP A 29 8.09 17.67 14.61
N SER A 30 8.12 16.37 14.38
CA SER A 30 8.73 15.78 13.18
C SER A 30 7.89 14.65 12.62
N LEU A 31 7.81 14.62 11.30
CA LEU A 31 7.16 13.57 10.52
C LEU A 31 8.22 12.76 9.79
N SER A 32 8.23 11.45 10.01
CA SER A 32 8.99 10.50 9.21
C SER A 32 8.04 9.69 8.33
N ARG A 33 8.50 9.28 7.14
CA ARG A 33 7.68 8.51 6.20
C ARG A 33 8.47 7.33 5.68
N ILE A 34 7.77 6.24 5.38
CA ILE A 34 8.39 5.06 4.80
C ILE A 34 8.88 5.34 3.38
N GLY A 35 10.02 4.75 3.07
CA GLY A 35 10.57 4.71 1.72
C GLY A 35 11.52 5.87 1.40
N PRO A 36 11.91 6.00 0.12
CA PRO A 36 11.54 5.12 -1.00
C PRO A 36 12.05 3.68 -0.80
N CYS A 37 11.26 2.69 -1.19
CA CYS A 37 11.65 1.27 -1.14
C CYS A 37 12.13 0.80 -2.52
N ILE A 38 13.19 -0.02 -2.58
CA ILE A 38 13.73 -0.58 -3.83
C ILE A 38 13.04 -1.89 -4.25
N SER A 39 12.24 -2.49 -3.38
CA SER A 39 11.49 -3.72 -3.67
C SER A 39 10.15 -3.75 -2.94
N SER A 40 9.22 -4.57 -3.45
CA SER A 40 7.95 -4.82 -2.73
C SER A 40 8.17 -5.50 -1.39
N GLU A 41 9.23 -6.31 -1.24
CA GLU A 41 9.58 -6.95 0.02
C GLU A 41 9.94 -5.90 1.09
N GLU A 42 10.81 -4.95 0.74
CA GLU A 42 11.18 -3.86 1.65
C GLU A 42 9.95 -3.02 2.02
N TYR A 43 9.10 -2.71 1.03
CA TYR A 43 7.84 -2.01 1.28
C TYR A 43 6.95 -2.75 2.28
N PHE A 44 6.68 -4.04 2.05
CA PHE A 44 5.80 -4.82 2.93
C PHE A 44 6.36 -4.99 4.33
N ILE A 45 7.68 -5.20 4.46
CA ILE A 45 8.34 -5.28 5.77
C ILE A 45 8.23 -3.95 6.50
N ALA A 46 8.61 -2.84 5.86
CA ALA A 46 8.60 -1.53 6.49
C ALA A 46 7.19 -1.07 6.90
N SER A 47 6.19 -1.26 6.03
CA SER A 47 4.79 -0.87 6.33
C SER A 47 4.17 -1.73 7.44
N THR A 48 4.46 -3.03 7.46
CA THR A 48 3.99 -3.93 8.52
C THR A 48 4.66 -3.61 9.85
N GLN A 49 5.97 -3.32 9.85
CA GLN A 49 6.71 -2.91 11.05
C GLN A 49 6.19 -1.59 11.62
N LEU A 50 6.00 -0.57 10.78
CA LEU A 50 5.39 0.69 11.23
C LEU A 50 4.01 0.45 11.85
N THR A 51 3.18 -0.38 11.22
CA THR A 51 1.85 -0.70 11.75
C THR A 51 1.94 -1.38 13.12
N LEU A 52 2.85 -2.33 13.31
CA LEU A 52 3.09 -2.97 14.61
C LEU A 52 3.53 -1.95 15.67
N ASP A 53 4.44 -1.04 15.32
CA ASP A 53 4.93 -0.01 16.23
C ASP A 53 3.81 0.96 16.64
N LEU A 54 2.97 1.39 15.70
CA LEU A 54 1.82 2.26 15.98
C LEU A 54 0.74 1.56 16.82
N ILE A 55 0.53 0.26 16.64
CA ILE A 55 -0.37 -0.53 17.51
C ILE A 55 0.18 -0.57 18.94
N MET A 56 1.50 -0.81 19.11
CA MET A 56 2.14 -0.87 20.42
C MET A 56 2.11 0.46 21.17
N ARG A 57 2.06 1.59 20.44
CA ARG A 57 1.90 2.94 20.98
C ARG A 57 0.44 3.34 21.21
N GLU A 58 -0.51 2.45 20.92
CA GLU A 58 -1.95 2.71 20.98
C GLU A 58 -2.42 3.82 20.01
N GLU A 59 -1.68 4.05 18.93
CA GLU A 59 -1.99 5.06 17.92
C GLU A 59 -2.83 4.49 16.76
N ARG A 60 -2.90 3.15 16.64
CA ARG A 60 -3.75 2.45 15.67
C ARG A 60 -4.50 1.27 16.30
N TYR A 61 -5.68 0.99 15.75
CA TYR A 61 -6.49 -0.19 16.09
C TYR A 61 -6.80 -0.37 17.59
N THR A 62 -6.99 0.73 18.32
CA THR A 62 -7.16 0.77 19.79
C THR A 62 -8.33 -0.08 20.32
N GLN A 63 -9.30 -0.42 19.47
CA GLN A 63 -10.43 -1.27 19.85
C GLN A 63 -10.09 -2.76 19.95
N ARG A 64 -9.10 -3.25 19.16
CA ARG A 64 -8.67 -4.67 19.14
C ARG A 64 -7.15 -4.79 18.91
N PRO A 65 -6.32 -4.16 19.74
CA PRO A 65 -4.89 -4.04 19.48
C PRO A 65 -4.20 -5.42 19.45
N VAL A 66 -4.57 -6.35 20.34
CA VAL A 66 -3.97 -7.68 20.41
C VAL A 66 -4.24 -8.50 19.15
N ASP A 67 -5.50 -8.58 18.71
CA ASP A 67 -5.86 -9.36 17.51
C ASP A 67 -5.16 -8.82 16.28
N VAL A 68 -5.20 -7.50 16.09
CA VAL A 68 -4.60 -6.85 14.92
C VAL A 68 -3.07 -6.94 14.96
N TYR A 69 -2.45 -6.82 16.14
CA TYR A 69 -1.02 -7.04 16.31
C TYR A 69 -0.61 -8.46 15.89
N LEU A 70 -1.34 -9.48 16.36
CA LEU A 70 -1.05 -10.87 16.02
C LEU A 70 -1.19 -11.15 14.51
N ILE A 71 -2.20 -10.58 13.86
CA ILE A 71 -2.37 -10.68 12.40
C ILE A 71 -1.17 -10.08 11.68
N HIS A 72 -0.79 -8.83 12.00
CA HIS A 72 0.34 -8.17 11.34
C HIS A 72 1.66 -8.87 11.64
N ARG A 73 1.84 -9.37 12.86
CA ARG A 73 3.02 -10.14 13.25
C ARG A 73 3.12 -11.45 12.45
N PHE A 74 2.01 -12.16 12.32
CA PHE A 74 1.93 -13.37 11.51
C PHE A 74 2.25 -13.09 10.03
N LEU A 75 1.74 -11.98 9.47
CA LEU A 75 2.05 -11.56 8.11
C LEU A 75 3.55 -11.28 7.94
N LEU A 76 4.16 -10.56 8.88
CA LEU A 76 5.60 -10.26 8.87
C LEU A 76 6.44 -11.55 8.93
N ASP A 77 6.12 -12.45 9.84
CA ASP A 77 6.84 -13.73 9.99
C ASP A 77 6.61 -14.67 8.78
N SER A 78 5.49 -14.50 8.07
CA SER A 78 5.16 -15.27 6.86
C SER A 78 5.73 -14.67 5.56
N MET A 79 6.26 -13.45 5.61
CA MET A 79 6.72 -12.70 4.44
C MET A 79 7.68 -13.50 3.54
N PRO A 80 8.71 -14.19 4.06
CA PRO A 80 9.64 -14.94 3.21
C PRO A 80 8.97 -16.04 2.39
N LYS A 81 7.86 -16.60 2.89
CA LYS A 81 7.11 -17.67 2.19
C LYS A 81 6.23 -17.10 1.08
N PHE A 82 5.61 -15.94 1.32
CA PHE A 82 4.70 -15.32 0.36
C PHE A 82 5.46 -14.57 -0.74
N ILE A 83 6.60 -13.96 -0.43
CA ILE A 83 7.30 -13.07 -1.35
C ILE A 83 7.74 -13.77 -2.64
N SER A 84 8.13 -15.05 -2.56
CA SER A 84 8.47 -15.84 -3.76
C SER A 84 7.27 -16.05 -4.68
N SER A 85 6.10 -16.39 -4.11
CA SER A 85 4.86 -16.54 -4.88
C SER A 85 4.40 -15.20 -5.45
N TYR A 86 4.54 -14.12 -4.67
CA TYR A 86 4.26 -12.76 -5.12
C TYR A 86 5.16 -12.35 -6.30
N HIS A 87 6.46 -12.63 -6.23
CA HIS A 87 7.36 -12.37 -7.35
C HIS A 87 7.03 -13.20 -8.59
N ALA A 88 6.56 -14.44 -8.43
CA ALA A 88 6.21 -15.30 -9.56
C ALA A 88 5.04 -14.76 -10.41
N VAL A 89 4.12 -13.99 -9.81
CA VAL A 89 2.96 -13.41 -10.51
C VAL A 89 3.20 -11.96 -10.98
N ASN A 90 4.35 -11.37 -10.61
CA ASN A 90 4.71 -10.00 -10.94
C ASN A 90 5.85 -9.96 -11.96
N ASP A 91 5.80 -9.03 -12.90
CA ASP A 91 6.79 -8.90 -13.98
C ASP A 91 7.84 -7.80 -13.73
N GLY A 92 7.94 -7.35 -12.48
CA GLY A 92 8.86 -6.29 -12.05
C GLY A 92 8.45 -4.89 -12.53
N ARG A 93 7.32 -4.74 -13.24
CA ARG A 93 6.77 -3.44 -13.63
C ARG A 93 5.77 -2.95 -12.60
N PHE A 94 5.58 -1.64 -12.60
CA PHE A 94 4.53 -0.97 -11.85
C PHE A 94 3.44 -0.49 -12.80
N TYR A 95 2.20 -0.57 -12.33
CA TYR A 95 0.98 -0.23 -13.04
C TYR A 95 0.18 0.75 -12.18
N LEU A 96 -0.56 1.64 -12.82
CA LEU A 96 -1.46 2.54 -12.11
C LEU A 96 -2.67 1.74 -11.62
N LYS A 97 -2.94 1.78 -10.31
CA LYS A 97 -4.13 1.20 -9.67
C LYS A 97 -5.06 2.32 -9.19
N HIS A 98 -6.35 2.17 -9.48
CA HIS A 98 -7.41 2.92 -8.82
C HIS A 98 -7.57 2.43 -7.37
N ALA A 99 -7.62 3.34 -6.40
CA ALA A 99 -7.62 2.98 -4.98
C ALA A 99 -8.99 2.54 -4.46
N ASP A 100 -10.06 2.91 -5.13
CA ASP A 100 -11.42 2.48 -4.78
C ASP A 100 -11.80 1.21 -5.56
N ASP A 101 -12.36 0.25 -4.84
CA ASP A 101 -12.79 -1.07 -5.33
C ASP A 101 -14.31 -1.28 -5.12
N ASN A 102 -15.10 -0.21 -4.89
CA ASN A 102 -16.56 -0.29 -4.66
C ASN A 102 -17.43 -0.27 -5.94
N GLY A 103 -16.85 0.14 -7.08
CA GLY A 103 -17.52 0.21 -8.39
C GLY A 103 -18.33 1.48 -8.69
N GLY A 104 -18.60 2.33 -7.71
CA GLY A 104 -19.36 3.60 -7.86
C GLY A 104 -18.64 4.67 -8.70
N HIS A 105 -17.33 4.52 -8.89
CA HIS A 105 -16.49 5.38 -9.71
C HIS A 105 -16.47 4.98 -11.21
N ILE A 106 -17.19 3.92 -11.60
CA ILE A 106 -17.26 3.44 -12.98
C ILE A 106 -18.52 3.99 -13.66
N LEU A 107 -18.33 4.78 -14.72
CA LEU A 107 -19.41 5.32 -15.52
C LEU A 107 -19.77 4.35 -16.65
N VAL A 108 -21.06 4.13 -16.88
CA VAL A 108 -21.57 3.26 -17.95
C VAL A 108 -22.62 3.96 -18.81
N ASP A 109 -22.76 3.54 -20.06
CA ASP A 109 -23.89 3.94 -20.93
C ASP A 109 -25.13 3.07 -20.69
N ASP A 110 -26.19 3.29 -21.48
CA ASP A 110 -27.46 2.55 -21.39
C ASP A 110 -27.32 1.05 -21.73
N ASP A 111 -26.25 0.68 -22.44
CA ASP A 111 -25.92 -0.71 -22.81
C ASP A 111 -24.91 -1.34 -21.83
N TYR A 112 -24.61 -0.67 -20.71
CA TYR A 112 -23.64 -1.07 -19.69
C TYR A 112 -22.18 -1.14 -20.16
N ASN A 113 -21.80 -0.45 -21.24
CA ASN A 113 -20.39 -0.30 -21.61
C ASN A 113 -19.72 0.72 -20.70
N ILE A 114 -18.48 0.44 -20.28
CA ILE A 114 -17.68 1.39 -19.51
C ILE A 114 -17.34 2.60 -20.39
N THR A 115 -17.77 3.79 -19.97
CA THR A 115 -17.53 5.06 -20.67
C THR A 115 -16.50 5.95 -19.98
N GLY A 116 -16.22 5.71 -18.69
CA GLY A 116 -15.26 6.48 -17.93
C GLY A 116 -14.99 5.93 -16.53
N ILE A 117 -13.91 6.42 -15.94
CA ILE A 117 -13.49 6.15 -14.56
C ILE A 117 -13.13 7.49 -13.93
N ILE A 118 -13.75 7.84 -12.80
CA ILE A 118 -13.54 9.10 -12.08
C ILE A 118 -12.86 8.86 -10.72
N ASP A 119 -12.65 9.92 -9.93
CA ASP A 119 -12.13 9.85 -8.54
C ASP A 119 -10.72 9.26 -8.36
N TRP A 120 -9.80 9.63 -9.26
CA TRP A 120 -8.39 9.18 -9.27
C TRP A 120 -7.48 9.77 -8.18
N GLU A 121 -8.01 10.51 -7.19
CA GLU A 121 -7.20 11.29 -6.26
C GLU A 121 -6.25 10.46 -5.39
N TRP A 122 -6.55 9.17 -5.18
CA TRP A 122 -5.72 8.25 -4.40
C TRP A 122 -5.04 7.18 -5.27
N ALA A 123 -5.01 7.35 -6.58
CA ALA A 123 -4.38 6.38 -7.46
C ALA A 123 -2.88 6.25 -7.19
N TYR A 124 -2.37 5.02 -7.23
CA TYR A 124 -0.99 4.72 -6.89
C TYR A 124 -0.35 3.71 -7.84
N ALA A 125 0.97 3.70 -7.89
CA ALA A 125 1.75 2.72 -8.63
C ALA A 125 1.83 1.41 -7.83
N ALA A 126 1.38 0.31 -8.42
CA ALA A 126 1.31 -1.00 -7.78
C ALA A 126 1.93 -2.08 -8.67
N SER A 127 2.27 -3.22 -8.08
CA SER A 127 2.69 -4.40 -8.86
C SER A 127 1.53 -4.95 -9.69
N LYS A 128 1.83 -5.75 -10.72
CA LYS A 128 0.82 -6.37 -11.58
C LYS A 128 -0.28 -7.09 -10.79
N ALA A 129 0.11 -7.93 -9.83
CA ALA A 129 -0.85 -8.72 -9.05
C ALA A 129 -1.79 -7.86 -8.21
N VAL A 130 -1.33 -6.69 -7.76
CA VAL A 130 -2.14 -5.74 -6.99
C VAL A 130 -2.99 -4.88 -7.92
N ALA A 131 -2.42 -4.37 -9.02
CA ALA A 131 -3.11 -3.47 -9.94
C ALA A 131 -4.28 -4.12 -10.69
N PHE A 132 -4.21 -5.45 -10.90
CA PHE A 132 -5.22 -6.21 -11.63
C PHE A 132 -5.93 -7.24 -10.75
N ASN A 133 -5.93 -7.05 -9.42
CA ASN A 133 -6.74 -7.89 -8.55
C ASN A 133 -8.24 -7.65 -8.81
N CYS A 134 -9.06 -8.65 -8.51
CA CYS A 134 -10.50 -8.51 -8.68
C CYS A 134 -11.04 -7.43 -7.72
N PRO A 135 -11.79 -6.43 -8.21
CA PRO A 135 -12.47 -5.47 -7.36
C PRO A 135 -13.41 -6.17 -6.36
N VAL A 136 -13.46 -5.66 -5.13
CA VAL A 136 -14.25 -6.27 -4.06
C VAL A 136 -15.73 -6.36 -4.43
N PHE A 137 -16.28 -5.37 -5.14
CA PHE A 137 -17.69 -5.36 -5.55
C PHE A 137 -18.08 -6.49 -6.50
N LEU A 138 -17.12 -7.19 -7.11
CA LEU A 138 -17.33 -8.34 -8.00
C LEU A 138 -17.13 -9.70 -7.30
N LEU A 139 -16.77 -9.71 -6.01
CA LEU A 139 -16.63 -10.96 -5.26
C LEU A 139 -18.02 -11.54 -4.91
N PRO A 140 -18.19 -12.87 -5.00
CA PRO A 140 -19.43 -13.51 -4.56
C PRO A 140 -19.56 -13.41 -3.03
N TYR A 141 -20.76 -13.03 -2.56
CA TYR A 141 -21.16 -13.03 -1.15
C TYR A 141 -21.54 -14.43 -0.66
#